data_AF-A0AB34KIB5-F1
#
_entry.id   AF-A0AB34KIB5-F1
#
_cell.length_a   1.000
_cell.length_b   1.000
_cell.length_c   1.000
_cell.angle_alpha   90.00
_cell.angle_beta   90.00
_cell.angle_gamma   90.00
#
_symmetry.space_group_name_H-M   'P 1'
#
loop_
_entity.id
_entity.type
_entity.pdbx_description
1 polymer ?
#
loop_
_entity_poly.entity_id
_entity_poly.type
_entity_poly.pdbx_seq_one_letter_code
_entity_poly.pdbx_strand_id
1 'polypeptide(L)'
;MSDPKEDDIDALRTRWTDLYATRLPALAKSRDPVQPEWPVHLDHCFARIVLDNAVGLDKPWNQVLKAPAVRNMTLNQLRDALALGEKVANGEADLVELDQRSLDLRSKNHKKQTASAVKSGKGEKRKADGSISKYFAPSPDSPQKRVKPDPDGIREDKKTIVDSKDSIGDKKDPGMADQLARISSSKTLTPFRKKTLSLLCHIPRGRYSTYQAMSDYITATSHKTCARAVGNAMRNNPFAPEVPCHRILSSDGSIGGFGGHWGEEGKYAGKKRDLLAEEGVKFDSNGKVKGPPFREFGK
;
A
#
# COMPACT_ATOMS: atom_id res chain seq x y z
N MET A 1 -12.56 -33.93 -44.54
CA MET A 1 -11.60 -33.04 -43.85
C MET A 1 -12.42 -32.05 -43.06
N SER A 2 -12.21 -31.95 -41.75
CA SER A 2 -12.95 -31.00 -40.92
C SER A 2 -12.21 -29.67 -40.92
N ASP A 3 -12.89 -28.58 -41.26
CA ASP A 3 -12.31 -27.23 -41.18
C ASP A 3 -11.79 -26.92 -39.77
N PRO A 4 -10.65 -26.21 -39.66
CA PRO A 4 -10.15 -25.77 -38.37
C PRO A 4 -11.13 -24.75 -37.79
N LYS A 5 -11.86 -25.17 -36.75
CA LYS A 5 -12.84 -24.34 -36.04
C LYS A 5 -12.26 -22.97 -35.74
N GLU A 6 -12.95 -21.90 -36.12
CA GLU A 6 -12.68 -20.58 -35.58
C GLU A 6 -12.70 -20.67 -34.06
N ASP A 7 -11.62 -20.25 -33.40
CA ASP A 7 -11.58 -20.21 -31.94
C ASP A 7 -12.71 -19.31 -31.43
N ASP A 8 -13.69 -19.90 -30.77
CA ASP A 8 -14.70 -19.18 -30.02
C ASP A 8 -14.00 -18.20 -29.04
N ILE A 9 -14.44 -16.94 -29.07
CA ILE A 9 -13.91 -15.89 -28.19
C ILE A 9 -14.08 -16.26 -26.71
N ASP A 10 -15.11 -17.01 -26.34
CA ASP A 10 -15.32 -17.46 -24.97
C ASP A 10 -14.41 -18.66 -24.60
N ALA A 11 -14.03 -19.49 -25.57
CA ALA A 11 -12.97 -20.49 -25.38
C ALA A 11 -11.58 -19.84 -25.24
N LEU A 12 -11.29 -18.76 -25.99
CA LEU A 12 -10.07 -17.96 -25.82
C LEU A 12 -10.04 -17.26 -24.45
N ARG A 13 -11.16 -16.66 -24.02
CA ARG A 13 -11.28 -16.04 -22.69
C ARG A 13 -11.05 -17.06 -21.57
N THR A 14 -11.64 -18.25 -21.68
CA THR A 14 -11.46 -19.34 -20.72
C THR A 14 -9.99 -19.76 -20.62
N ARG A 15 -9.34 -20.06 -21.74
CA ARG A 15 -7.89 -20.39 -21.78
C ARG A 15 -7.04 -19.27 -21.21
N TRP A 16 -7.33 -18.02 -21.56
CA TRP A 16 -6.58 -16.86 -21.07
C TRP A 16 -6.68 -16.73 -19.55
N THR A 17 -7.90 -16.86 -19.00
CA THR A 17 -8.12 -16.82 -17.56
C THR A 17 -7.41 -17.96 -16.82
N ASP A 18 -7.47 -19.20 -17.32
CA ASP A 18 -6.73 -20.31 -16.71
C ASP A 18 -5.21 -20.08 -16.74
N LEU A 19 -4.68 -19.60 -17.86
CA LEU A 19 -3.25 -19.36 -18.04
C LEU A 19 -2.69 -18.34 -17.04
N TYR A 20 -3.32 -17.16 -16.90
CA TYR A 20 -2.82 -16.14 -15.97
C TYR A 20 -3.22 -16.37 -14.51
N ALA A 21 -4.37 -17.00 -14.22
CA ALA A 21 -4.86 -17.15 -12.86
C ALA A 21 -4.44 -18.47 -12.18
N THR A 22 -4.19 -19.52 -12.97
CA THR A 22 -3.89 -20.87 -12.47
C THR A 22 -2.49 -21.33 -12.88
N ARG A 23 -2.22 -21.45 -14.20
CA ARG A 23 -1.00 -22.11 -14.71
C ARG A 23 0.28 -21.34 -14.40
N LEU A 24 0.37 -20.06 -14.78
CA LEU A 24 1.56 -19.24 -14.53
C LEU A 24 1.86 -19.05 -13.01
N PRO A 25 0.86 -18.77 -12.13
CA PRO A 25 1.09 -18.77 -10.68
C PRO A 25 1.54 -20.12 -10.11
N ALA A 26 1.07 -21.25 -10.66
CA ALA A 26 1.50 -22.57 -10.22
C ALA A 26 2.99 -22.82 -10.52
N LEU A 27 3.43 -22.52 -11.76
CA LEU A 27 4.83 -22.65 -12.18
C LEU A 27 5.77 -21.75 -11.35
N ALA A 28 5.35 -20.52 -11.06
CA ALA A 28 6.10 -19.62 -10.18
C ALA A 28 6.22 -20.15 -8.74
N LYS A 29 5.13 -20.74 -8.21
CA LYS A 29 5.10 -21.32 -6.87
C LYS A 29 5.96 -22.57 -6.75
N SER A 30 6.04 -23.41 -7.80
CA SER A 30 6.97 -24.56 -7.85
C SER A 30 8.41 -24.17 -8.15
N ARG A 31 8.68 -22.90 -8.54
CA ARG A 31 9.96 -22.44 -9.08
C ARG A 31 10.40 -23.28 -10.28
N ASP A 32 9.49 -23.46 -11.22
CA ASP A 32 9.71 -24.29 -12.39
C ASP A 32 10.94 -23.80 -13.19
N PRO A 33 11.88 -24.69 -13.56
CA PRO A 33 13.13 -24.32 -14.24
C PRO A 33 12.93 -23.78 -15.67
N VAL A 34 11.71 -23.81 -16.20
CA VAL A 34 11.36 -23.19 -17.48
C VAL A 34 11.61 -21.67 -17.55
N GLN A 35 11.73 -21.00 -16.40
CA GLN A 35 12.22 -19.63 -16.28
C GLN A 35 13.44 -19.59 -15.34
N PRO A 36 14.49 -18.78 -15.63
CA PRO A 36 15.66 -18.65 -14.76
C PRO A 36 15.31 -17.98 -13.42
N GLU A 37 14.34 -17.06 -13.42
CA GLU A 37 13.78 -16.44 -12.22
C GLU A 37 12.28 -16.16 -12.43
N TRP A 38 11.50 -16.29 -11.36
CA TRP A 38 10.08 -15.93 -11.33
C TRP A 38 9.89 -14.61 -10.55
N PRO A 39 9.95 -13.43 -11.22
CA PRO A 39 9.89 -12.12 -10.54
C PRO A 39 8.51 -11.84 -9.92
N VAL A 40 7.47 -12.55 -10.37
CA VAL A 40 6.09 -12.38 -9.90
C VAL A 40 5.43 -13.74 -9.63
N HIS A 41 4.48 -13.74 -8.69
CA HIS A 41 3.83 -14.95 -8.16
C HIS A 41 2.29 -14.81 -8.09
N LEU A 42 1.73 -13.68 -8.52
CA LEU A 42 0.31 -13.35 -8.38
C LEU A 42 -0.33 -13.21 -9.77
N ASP A 43 -1.54 -13.74 -9.91
CA ASP A 43 -2.39 -13.74 -11.10
C ASP A 43 -2.39 -12.42 -11.90
N HIS A 44 -2.72 -11.32 -11.22
CA HIS A 44 -2.81 -9.99 -11.80
C HIS A 44 -1.45 -9.41 -12.20
N CYS A 45 -0.35 -9.92 -11.64
CA CYS A 45 0.99 -9.56 -12.08
C CYS A 45 1.32 -10.20 -13.43
N PHE A 46 1.00 -11.49 -13.64
CA PHE A 46 1.15 -12.13 -14.94
C PHE A 46 0.26 -11.47 -15.99
N ALA A 47 -1.01 -11.26 -15.67
CA ALA A 47 -1.94 -10.56 -16.55
C ALA A 47 -1.42 -9.16 -16.92
N ARG A 48 -0.89 -8.37 -15.97
CA ARG A 48 -0.26 -7.08 -16.26
C ARG A 48 0.89 -7.23 -17.25
N ILE A 49 1.86 -8.10 -16.96
CA ILE A 49 3.10 -8.22 -17.74
C ILE A 49 2.76 -8.60 -19.18
N VAL A 50 1.97 -9.67 -19.36
CA VAL A 50 1.59 -10.15 -20.69
C VAL A 50 0.76 -9.10 -21.43
N LEU A 51 -0.25 -8.50 -20.80
CA LEU A 51 -1.09 -7.48 -21.47
C LEU A 51 -0.31 -6.20 -21.81
N ASP A 52 0.62 -5.73 -20.97
CA ASP A 52 1.47 -4.58 -21.32
C ASP A 52 2.38 -4.89 -22.52
N ASN A 53 2.86 -6.13 -22.62
CA ASN A 53 3.79 -6.53 -23.67
C ASN A 53 3.13 -6.97 -24.99
N ALA A 54 1.91 -7.49 -24.96
CA ALA A 54 1.14 -7.94 -26.14
C ALA A 54 0.10 -6.90 -26.63
N VAL A 55 -0.62 -6.24 -25.72
CA VAL A 55 -1.75 -5.34 -26.05
C VAL A 55 -1.38 -3.87 -25.85
N GLY A 56 -0.64 -3.56 -24.78
CA GLY A 56 -0.25 -2.20 -24.41
C GLY A 56 0.82 -1.59 -25.32
N LEU A 57 1.87 -2.37 -25.63
CA LEU A 57 2.99 -2.08 -26.52
C LEU A 57 3.76 -0.77 -26.24
N ASP A 58 3.17 0.38 -26.56
CA ASP A 58 3.70 1.73 -26.38
C ASP A 58 3.19 2.41 -25.08
N LYS A 59 2.12 1.89 -24.47
CA LYS A 59 1.55 2.37 -23.21
C LYS A 59 0.98 1.23 -22.35
N PRO A 60 0.77 1.43 -21.04
CA PRO A 60 0.17 0.40 -20.18
C PRO A 60 -1.21 -0.05 -20.71
N TRP A 61 -1.50 -1.35 -20.66
CA TRP A 61 -2.69 -1.95 -21.29
C TRP A 61 -3.99 -1.26 -20.87
N ASN A 62 -4.08 -0.79 -19.61
CA ASN A 62 -5.25 -0.14 -19.05
C ASN A 62 -5.49 1.31 -19.57
N GLN A 63 -4.72 1.76 -20.56
CA GLN A 63 -4.94 2.99 -21.32
C GLN A 63 -5.39 2.73 -22.77
N VAL A 64 -5.20 1.52 -23.29
CA VAL A 64 -5.74 1.10 -24.61
C VAL A 64 -7.02 0.26 -24.47
N LEU A 65 -7.22 -0.37 -23.32
CA LEU A 65 -8.25 -1.38 -23.09
C LEU A 65 -9.06 -1.07 -21.83
N LYS A 66 -10.39 -1.17 -21.92
CA LYS A 66 -11.31 -1.02 -20.78
C LYS A 66 -11.21 -2.23 -19.85
N ALA A 67 -11.31 -1.99 -18.54
CA ALA A 67 -11.46 -3.06 -17.56
C ALA A 67 -12.90 -3.61 -17.57
N PRO A 68 -13.11 -4.92 -17.31
CA PRO A 68 -12.11 -5.97 -17.16
C PRO A 68 -11.55 -6.42 -18.52
N ALA A 69 -10.23 -6.63 -18.59
CA ALA A 69 -9.53 -6.90 -19.85
C ALA A 69 -10.09 -8.12 -20.60
N VAL A 70 -10.34 -9.23 -19.89
CA VAL A 70 -10.87 -10.50 -20.44
C VAL A 70 -12.15 -10.30 -21.27
N ARG A 71 -13.04 -9.39 -20.85
CA ARG A 71 -14.29 -9.12 -21.58
C ARG A 71 -14.11 -8.17 -22.77
N ASN A 72 -13.18 -7.23 -22.66
CA ASN A 72 -13.04 -6.11 -23.60
C ASN A 72 -11.99 -6.33 -24.70
N MET A 73 -11.12 -7.35 -24.59
CA MET A 73 -10.14 -7.66 -25.64
C MET A 73 -10.83 -8.12 -26.92
N THR A 74 -10.27 -7.71 -28.06
CA THR A 74 -10.62 -8.31 -29.34
C THR A 74 -10.10 -9.75 -29.43
N LEU A 75 -10.65 -10.53 -30.35
CA LEU A 75 -10.23 -11.91 -30.61
C LEU A 75 -8.72 -12.02 -30.97
N ASN A 76 -8.17 -11.03 -31.71
CA ASN A 76 -6.72 -10.97 -31.97
C ASN A 76 -5.93 -10.63 -30.69
N GLN A 77 -6.36 -9.64 -29.90
CA GLN A 77 -5.68 -9.30 -28.62
C GLN A 77 -5.67 -10.47 -27.63
N LEU A 78 -6.73 -11.27 -27.60
CA LEU A 78 -6.79 -12.53 -26.83
C LEU A 78 -5.79 -13.55 -27.34
N ARG A 79 -5.67 -13.72 -28.67
CA ARG A 79 -4.67 -14.61 -29.28
C ARG A 79 -3.24 -14.14 -29.01
N ASP A 80 -2.95 -12.84 -29.12
CA ASP A 80 -1.63 -12.27 -28.86
C ASP A 80 -1.23 -12.41 -27.38
N ALA A 81 -2.16 -12.16 -26.46
CA ALA A 81 -1.95 -12.34 -25.03
C ALA A 81 -1.76 -13.82 -24.66
N LEU A 82 -2.55 -14.73 -25.23
CA LEU A 82 -2.37 -16.17 -25.07
C LEU A 82 -1.02 -16.64 -25.62
N ALA A 83 -0.68 -16.27 -26.86
CA ALA A 83 0.58 -16.68 -27.49
C ALA A 83 1.80 -16.20 -26.69
N LEU A 84 1.79 -14.97 -26.16
CA LEU A 84 2.87 -14.49 -25.30
C LEU A 84 2.88 -15.20 -23.93
N GLY A 85 1.71 -15.45 -23.32
CA GLY A 85 1.62 -16.16 -22.05
C GLY A 85 2.08 -17.62 -22.13
N GLU A 86 1.76 -18.30 -23.23
CA GLU A 86 2.22 -19.66 -23.54
C GLU A 86 3.74 -19.70 -23.73
N LYS A 87 4.31 -18.73 -24.46
CA LYS A 87 5.77 -18.58 -24.58
C LYS A 87 6.46 -18.40 -23.23
N VAL A 88 5.87 -17.63 -22.32
CA VAL A 88 6.38 -17.53 -20.93
C VAL A 88 6.27 -18.87 -20.20
N ALA A 89 5.14 -19.57 -20.32
CA ALA A 89 4.93 -20.87 -19.68
C ALA A 89 5.82 -21.99 -20.23
N ASN A 90 6.35 -21.84 -21.44
CA ASN A 90 7.25 -22.78 -22.12
C ASN A 90 8.73 -22.34 -22.13
N GLY A 91 9.06 -21.15 -21.63
CA GLY A 91 10.45 -20.65 -21.56
C GLY A 91 10.96 -20.05 -22.87
N GLU A 92 10.09 -19.90 -23.86
CA GLU A 92 10.35 -19.26 -25.16
C GLU A 92 10.39 -17.72 -25.06
N ALA A 93 9.95 -17.15 -23.94
CA ALA A 93 10.04 -15.72 -23.64
C ALA A 93 10.44 -15.48 -22.18
N ASP A 94 11.42 -14.59 -21.97
CA ASP A 94 11.96 -14.26 -20.65
C ASP A 94 10.98 -13.41 -19.84
N LEU A 95 10.51 -13.94 -18.72
CA LEU A 95 9.55 -13.25 -17.83
C LEU A 95 10.17 -12.04 -17.11
N VAL A 96 11.47 -12.06 -16.82
CA VAL A 96 12.21 -10.97 -16.17
C VAL A 96 12.32 -9.78 -17.13
N GLU A 97 12.69 -10.03 -18.39
CA GLU A 97 12.74 -8.98 -19.42
C GLU A 97 11.35 -8.35 -19.64
N LEU A 98 10.32 -9.18 -19.77
CA LEU A 98 8.94 -8.72 -19.95
C LEU A 98 8.42 -7.92 -18.74
N ASP A 99 8.76 -8.31 -17.50
CA ASP A 99 8.40 -7.54 -16.31
C ASP A 99 9.12 -6.19 -16.28
N GLN A 100 10.44 -6.18 -16.51
CA GLN A 100 11.24 -4.96 -16.54
C GLN A 100 10.71 -3.98 -17.59
N ARG A 101 10.37 -4.46 -18.80
CA ARG A 101 9.71 -3.65 -19.84
C ARG A 101 8.37 -3.07 -19.35
N SER A 102 7.51 -3.87 -18.70
CA SER A 102 6.23 -3.41 -18.15
C SER A 102 6.41 -2.36 -17.03
N LEU A 103 7.41 -2.54 -16.15
CA LEU A 103 7.75 -1.60 -15.09
C LEU A 103 8.31 -0.27 -15.65
N ASP A 104 9.17 -0.32 -16.67
CA ASP A 104 9.71 0.87 -17.33
C ASP A 104 8.64 1.63 -18.11
N LEU A 105 7.73 0.93 -18.79
CA LEU A 105 6.57 1.50 -19.48
C LEU A 105 5.70 2.32 -18.51
N ARG A 106 5.38 1.72 -17.36
CA ARG A 106 4.59 2.36 -16.29
C ARG A 106 5.36 3.48 -15.59
N SER A 107 6.67 3.35 -15.42
CA SER A 107 7.53 4.37 -14.81
C SER A 107 7.73 5.60 -15.71
N LYS A 108 7.89 5.41 -17.02
CA LYS A 108 7.91 6.47 -18.03
C LYS A 108 6.57 7.21 -18.06
N ASN A 109 5.45 6.49 -18.00
CA ASN A 109 4.13 7.13 -17.92
C ASN A 109 3.88 7.85 -16.59
N HIS A 110 4.38 7.34 -15.46
CA HIS A 110 4.32 8.06 -14.19
C HIS A 110 5.15 9.36 -14.25
N LYS A 111 6.32 9.36 -14.91
CA LYS A 111 7.10 10.58 -15.18
C LYS A 111 6.40 11.53 -16.16
N LYS A 112 5.63 11.03 -17.13
CA LYS A 112 4.86 11.85 -18.07
C LYS A 112 3.64 12.49 -17.40
N GLN A 113 2.90 11.73 -16.57
CA GLN A 113 1.80 12.25 -15.75
C GLN A 113 2.29 13.26 -14.71
N THR A 114 3.41 13.00 -14.02
CA THR A 114 3.98 13.99 -13.10
C THR A 114 4.52 15.20 -13.85
N ALA A 115 5.17 15.06 -15.02
CA ALA A 115 5.58 16.21 -15.83
C ALA A 115 4.40 17.06 -16.33
N SER A 116 3.24 16.44 -16.62
CA SER A 116 2.00 17.16 -16.93
C SER A 116 1.45 17.93 -15.73
N ALA A 117 1.53 17.38 -14.51
CA ALA A 117 1.14 18.06 -13.26
C ALA A 117 2.18 19.12 -12.79
N VAL A 118 3.47 18.90 -13.07
CA VAL A 118 4.61 19.73 -12.66
C VAL A 118 4.79 20.98 -13.54
N LYS A 119 3.96 21.17 -14.58
CA LYS A 119 3.75 22.50 -15.17
C LYS A 119 3.16 23.52 -14.17
N SER A 120 2.75 23.08 -12.97
CA SER A 120 2.50 23.94 -11.81
C SER A 120 3.30 23.48 -10.58
N GLY A 121 4.62 23.73 -10.58
CA GLY A 121 5.46 23.64 -9.37
C GLY A 121 6.91 23.24 -9.63
N LYS A 122 7.86 24.16 -9.43
CA LYS A 122 9.31 23.87 -9.50
C LYS A 122 9.72 22.87 -8.39
N GLY A 123 10.50 21.86 -8.76
CA GLY A 123 11.17 20.95 -7.82
C GLY A 123 12.26 20.12 -8.52
N GLU A 124 13.47 20.12 -7.99
CA GLU A 124 14.66 19.52 -8.63
C GLU A 124 14.66 17.97 -8.63
N LYS A 125 15.33 17.41 -9.64
CA LYS A 125 15.56 15.97 -9.79
C LYS A 125 16.87 15.57 -9.10
N ARG A 126 16.86 14.49 -8.31
CA ARG A 126 18.08 13.72 -7.98
C ARG A 126 17.99 12.30 -8.52
N LYS A 127 19.12 11.77 -8.99
CA LYS A 127 19.26 10.38 -9.47
C LYS A 127 19.36 9.43 -8.27
N ALA A 128 18.92 8.19 -8.44
CA ALA A 128 19.09 7.12 -7.46
C ALA A 128 19.94 6.01 -8.08
N ASP A 129 20.97 5.55 -7.36
CA ASP A 129 21.64 4.28 -7.68
C ASP A 129 20.87 3.08 -7.09
N GLY A 130 21.23 1.89 -7.56
CA GLY A 130 20.61 0.64 -7.16
C GLY A 130 21.38 -0.02 -6.02
N SER A 131 20.84 0.05 -4.79
CA SER A 131 21.22 -0.84 -3.70
C SER A 131 20.00 -1.37 -2.96
N ILE A 132 19.95 -2.68 -2.73
CA ILE A 132 18.85 -3.37 -2.06
C ILE A 132 19.01 -3.16 -0.54
N SER A 133 18.10 -2.39 0.05
CA SER A 133 18.20 -1.94 1.45
C SER A 133 18.02 -3.09 2.46
N LYS A 134 18.85 -3.08 3.50
CA LYS A 134 19.15 -4.17 4.47
C LYS A 134 18.00 -4.63 5.39
N TYR A 135 16.74 -4.33 5.09
CA TYR A 135 15.58 -4.64 5.94
C TYR A 135 15.12 -6.13 5.93
N PHE A 136 15.85 -7.02 5.23
CA PHE A 136 15.45 -8.41 4.98
C PHE A 136 16.39 -9.49 5.54
N ALA A 137 17.39 -9.13 6.34
CA ALA A 137 18.27 -10.10 7.02
C ALA A 137 17.88 -10.27 8.51
N PRO A 138 17.90 -11.49 9.07
CA PRO A 138 17.82 -11.69 10.52
C PRO A 138 19.12 -11.19 11.18
N SER A 139 19.00 -10.51 12.32
CA SER A 139 20.15 -9.94 13.04
C SER A 139 20.44 -10.74 14.32
N PRO A 140 21.71 -11.05 14.63
CA PRO A 140 22.11 -11.74 15.86
C PRO A 140 22.09 -10.81 17.10
N ASP A 141 22.29 -11.42 18.27
CA ASP A 141 22.01 -10.86 19.59
C ASP A 141 22.99 -9.81 20.14
N SER A 142 22.46 -9.00 21.07
CA SER A 142 23.14 -8.25 22.15
C SER A 142 24.04 -7.04 21.83
N PRO A 143 24.30 -6.12 22.81
CA PRO A 143 23.50 -5.75 23.98
C PRO A 143 23.26 -4.22 24.12
N GLN A 144 22.34 -3.83 25.02
CA GLN A 144 21.96 -2.44 25.29
C GLN A 144 23.05 -1.63 26.03
N LYS A 145 23.23 -0.35 25.67
CA LYS A 145 23.93 0.63 26.53
C LYS A 145 22.94 1.61 27.15
N ARG A 146 22.93 1.63 28.48
CA ARG A 146 22.09 2.44 29.36
C ARG A 146 22.80 3.77 29.66
N VAL A 147 22.10 4.89 29.60
CA VAL A 147 22.55 6.19 30.15
C VAL A 147 21.46 6.69 31.10
N LYS A 148 21.87 7.17 32.28
CA LYS A 148 21.01 7.76 33.32
C LYS A 148 21.09 9.29 33.28
N PRO A 149 20.09 10.01 33.84
CA PRO A 149 20.08 11.48 33.87
C PRO A 149 20.85 12.04 35.07
N ASP A 150 21.10 13.36 35.04
CA ASP A 150 21.44 14.21 36.19
C ASP A 150 20.82 15.62 35.99
N PRO A 151 20.73 16.49 37.03
CA PRO A 151 19.59 17.39 37.19
C PRO A 151 19.95 18.89 37.35
N ASP A 152 18.98 19.67 37.86
CA ASP A 152 19.02 21.06 38.34
C ASP A 152 19.11 22.21 37.32
N GLY A 153 18.35 23.30 37.58
CA GLY A 153 18.40 24.51 36.73
C GLY A 153 17.19 25.45 36.71
N ILE A 154 16.54 25.67 37.86
CA ILE A 154 15.44 26.63 38.16
C ILE A 154 15.41 27.91 37.27
N ARG A 155 14.22 28.30 36.76
CA ARG A 155 13.59 29.62 36.97
C ARG A 155 12.14 29.73 36.48
N GLU A 156 11.33 30.42 37.28
CA GLU A 156 9.91 30.71 37.04
C GLU A 156 9.72 31.92 36.14
N ASP A 157 8.54 32.02 35.50
CA ASP A 157 7.84 33.30 35.40
C ASP A 157 6.32 33.09 35.33
N LYS A 158 5.56 33.78 36.18
CA LYS A 158 4.08 33.72 36.24
C LYS A 158 3.48 34.93 35.54
N LYS A 159 2.41 34.71 34.77
CA LYS A 159 1.27 35.65 34.72
C LYS A 159 -0.04 34.94 34.39
N THR A 160 -1.04 35.21 35.23
CA THR A 160 -2.49 34.97 35.06
C THR A 160 -3.02 35.72 33.82
N ILE A 161 -4.22 35.54 33.27
CA ILE A 161 -5.60 35.31 33.78
C ILE A 161 -6.40 34.63 32.61
N VAL A 162 -7.61 34.04 32.68
CA VAL A 162 -8.77 34.04 33.61
C VAL A 162 -9.44 32.64 33.64
N ASP A 163 -10.35 32.41 34.60
CA ASP A 163 -11.24 31.24 34.66
C ASP A 163 -12.29 31.15 33.54
N SER A 164 -12.60 29.92 33.11
CA SER A 164 -13.93 29.50 32.67
C SER A 164 -14.04 27.98 32.84
N LYS A 165 -14.70 27.54 33.93
CA LYS A 165 -15.09 26.15 34.11
C LYS A 165 -16.28 25.85 33.20
N ASP A 166 -16.13 24.89 32.30
CA ASP A 166 -17.24 24.04 31.91
C ASP A 166 -16.78 22.58 31.85
N SER A 167 -17.51 21.73 32.57
CA SER A 167 -17.03 20.40 32.96
C SER A 167 -17.58 19.33 32.02
N ILE A 168 -16.73 18.75 31.17
CA ILE A 168 -17.09 17.56 30.39
C ILE A 168 -16.10 16.42 30.67
N GLY A 169 -16.51 15.56 31.60
CA GLY A 169 -16.17 14.13 31.65
C GLY A 169 -14.71 13.72 31.50
N ASP A 170 -13.95 13.75 32.61
CA ASP A 170 -12.67 13.04 32.74
C ASP A 170 -12.86 11.51 32.66
N LYS A 171 -12.93 10.98 31.44
CA LYS A 171 -12.63 9.57 31.15
C LYS A 171 -11.19 9.49 30.68
N LYS A 172 -10.27 9.36 31.66
CA LYS A 172 -8.85 9.09 31.42
C LYS A 172 -8.70 7.95 30.41
N ASP A 173 -8.16 8.27 29.24
CA ASP A 173 -7.82 7.29 28.22
C ASP A 173 -6.77 6.35 28.83
N PRO A 174 -7.05 5.05 29.02
CA PRO A 174 -6.04 4.12 29.51
C PRO A 174 -4.96 4.05 28.43
N GLY A 175 -3.77 4.59 28.74
CA GLY A 175 -2.66 4.62 27.79
C GLY A 175 -2.46 3.23 27.18
N MET A 176 -2.20 3.19 25.87
CA MET A 176 -2.26 1.99 25.00
C MET A 176 -1.20 0.89 25.30
N ALA A 177 -0.75 0.78 26.55
CA ALA A 177 0.28 -0.11 27.04
C ALA A 177 -0.09 -1.60 26.87
N ASP A 178 -1.35 -1.99 27.14
CA ASP A 178 -1.82 -3.37 26.90
C ASP A 178 -1.73 -3.72 25.40
N GLN A 179 -2.23 -2.83 24.55
CA GLN A 179 -2.21 -2.98 23.10
C GLN A 179 -0.77 -3.07 22.60
N LEU A 180 0.14 -2.23 23.10
CA LEU A 180 1.57 -2.26 22.78
C LEU A 180 2.23 -3.58 23.24
N ALA A 181 1.86 -4.12 24.40
CA ALA A 181 2.33 -5.42 24.89
C ALA A 181 1.79 -6.60 24.05
N ARG A 182 0.53 -6.56 23.64
CA ARG A 182 -0.10 -7.54 22.72
C ARG A 182 0.53 -7.50 21.32
N ILE A 183 0.83 -6.31 20.80
CA ILE A 183 1.53 -6.15 19.52
C ILE A 183 2.96 -6.70 19.59
N SER A 184 3.71 -6.39 20.65
CA SER A 184 5.12 -6.80 20.77
C SER A 184 5.26 -8.32 20.97
N SER A 185 4.40 -8.93 21.78
CA SER A 185 4.40 -10.38 22.07
C SER A 185 3.86 -11.28 20.95
N SER A 186 3.12 -10.73 19.98
CA SER A 186 2.53 -11.52 18.89
C SER A 186 3.57 -12.31 18.08
N LYS A 187 3.36 -13.62 17.92
CA LYS A 187 4.22 -14.50 17.09
C LYS A 187 3.86 -14.46 15.60
N THR A 188 2.68 -13.98 15.23
CA THR A 188 2.14 -14.01 13.85
C THR A 188 2.39 -12.71 13.07
N LEU A 189 2.81 -11.64 13.74
CA LEU A 189 3.10 -10.35 13.13
C LEU A 189 4.57 -10.20 12.73
N THR A 190 4.80 -9.80 11.49
CA THR A 190 6.15 -9.41 11.00
C THR A 190 6.66 -8.16 11.74
N PRO A 191 7.99 -7.95 11.85
CA PRO A 191 8.55 -6.77 12.51
C PRO A 191 8.01 -5.45 11.96
N PHE A 192 7.80 -5.37 10.63
CA PHE A 192 7.14 -4.22 10.01
C PHE A 192 5.72 -4.01 10.54
N ARG A 193 4.87 -5.05 10.56
CA ARG A 193 3.49 -4.94 11.06
C ARG A 193 3.46 -4.57 12.54
N LYS A 194 4.36 -5.11 13.36
CA LYS A 194 4.51 -4.71 14.77
C LYS A 194 4.80 -3.21 14.88
N LYS A 195 5.87 -2.72 14.20
CA LYS A 195 6.22 -1.29 14.19
C LYS A 195 5.03 -0.43 13.73
N THR A 196 4.37 -0.77 12.62
CA THR A 196 3.24 0.00 12.09
C THR A 196 2.06 0.07 13.07
N LEU A 197 1.69 -1.05 13.70
CA LEU A 197 0.59 -1.08 14.68
C LEU A 197 0.96 -0.38 15.99
N SER A 198 2.22 -0.47 16.45
CA SER A 198 2.67 0.31 17.61
C SER A 198 2.60 1.81 17.34
N LEU A 199 3.00 2.28 16.16
CA LEU A 199 2.90 3.70 15.77
C LEU A 199 1.45 4.19 15.66
N LEU A 200 0.53 3.32 15.28
CA LEU A 200 -0.90 3.61 15.26
C LEU A 200 -1.44 3.92 16.66
N CYS A 201 -0.98 3.21 17.69
CA CYS A 201 -1.34 3.47 19.09
C CYS A 201 -0.82 4.82 19.63
N HIS A 202 0.15 5.47 18.96
CA HIS A 202 0.66 6.79 19.36
C HIS A 202 -0.15 7.95 18.76
N ILE A 203 -1.09 7.70 17.85
CA ILE A 203 -1.97 8.76 17.32
C ILE A 203 -3.03 9.07 18.38
N PRO A 204 -3.09 10.29 18.95
CA PRO A 204 -4.05 10.60 20.01
C PRO A 204 -5.51 10.46 19.55
N ARG A 205 -6.43 10.23 20.51
CA ARG A 205 -7.87 10.34 20.26
C ARG A 205 -8.20 11.72 19.66
N GLY A 206 -9.02 11.74 18.61
CA GLY A 206 -9.40 12.98 17.93
C GLY A 206 -8.33 13.54 16.98
N ARG A 207 -7.21 12.85 16.82
CA ARG A 207 -6.22 13.10 15.76
C ARG A 207 -6.26 11.97 14.74
N TYR A 208 -5.89 12.30 13.51
CA TYR A 208 -5.69 11.36 12.42
C TYR A 208 -4.27 11.51 11.86
N SER A 209 -3.76 10.49 11.19
CA SER A 209 -2.58 10.59 10.32
C SER A 209 -2.90 10.00 8.94
N THR A 210 -1.94 9.96 8.03
CA THR A 210 -2.14 9.41 6.68
C THR A 210 -1.19 8.25 6.38
N TYR A 211 -1.57 7.41 5.41
CA TYR A 211 -0.69 6.33 4.93
C TYR A 211 0.68 6.86 4.50
N GLN A 212 0.72 8.07 3.94
CA GLN A 212 1.95 8.75 3.56
C GLN A 212 2.72 9.26 4.79
N ALA A 213 2.08 9.98 5.71
CA ALA A 213 2.75 10.50 6.91
C ALA A 213 3.39 9.39 7.78
N MET A 214 2.69 8.27 7.96
CA MET A 214 3.24 7.10 8.65
C MET A 214 4.33 6.39 7.82
N SER A 215 4.20 6.36 6.49
CA SER A 215 5.26 5.88 5.59
C SER A 215 6.53 6.70 5.73
N ASP A 216 6.43 8.03 5.56
CA ASP A 216 7.53 8.99 5.67
C ASP A 216 8.34 8.76 6.95
N TYR A 217 7.64 8.55 8.07
CA TYR A 217 8.26 8.26 9.36
C TYR A 217 8.94 6.88 9.42
N ILE A 218 8.27 5.82 8.96
CA ILE A 218 8.85 4.46 8.95
C ILE A 218 10.09 4.39 8.05
N THR A 219 10.09 5.15 6.96
CA THR A 219 11.14 5.17 5.92
C THR A 219 12.01 6.43 5.98
N ALA A 220 12.12 7.09 7.14
CA ALA A 220 12.95 8.29 7.29
C ALA A 220 14.42 8.08 6.86
N THR A 221 14.90 6.83 6.90
CA THR A 221 16.25 6.40 6.49
C THR A 221 16.27 5.63 5.15
N SER A 222 15.20 5.69 4.34
CA SER A 222 15.05 4.88 3.12
C SER A 222 14.30 5.63 2.00
N HIS A 223 14.87 5.63 0.79
CA HIS A 223 14.30 6.31 -0.38
C HIS A 223 13.04 5.63 -0.98
N LYS A 224 12.55 4.52 -0.40
CA LYS A 224 11.36 3.80 -0.88
C LYS A 224 10.20 3.99 0.09
N THR A 225 9.15 4.70 -0.36
CA THR A 225 7.89 4.85 0.41
C THR A 225 7.24 3.48 0.68
N CYS A 226 6.65 3.30 1.86
CA CYS A 226 5.98 2.07 2.27
C CYS A 226 4.46 2.23 2.47
N ALA A 227 3.85 3.32 1.99
CA ALA A 227 2.43 3.65 2.19
C ALA A 227 1.45 2.51 1.84
N ARG A 228 1.73 1.72 0.78
CA ARG A 228 0.95 0.51 0.44
C ARG A 228 1.08 -0.60 1.48
N ALA A 229 2.28 -0.80 2.03
CA ALA A 229 2.51 -1.78 3.10
C ALA A 229 1.85 -1.33 4.41
N VAL A 230 1.84 -0.02 4.72
CA VAL A 230 1.03 0.55 5.81
C VAL A 230 -0.46 0.26 5.59
N GLY A 231 -0.98 0.49 4.38
CA GLY A 231 -2.36 0.14 4.03
C GLY A 231 -2.69 -1.34 4.25
N ASN A 232 -1.80 -2.25 3.83
CA ASN A 232 -1.95 -3.68 4.08
C ASN A 232 -1.88 -4.06 5.57
N ALA A 233 -1.10 -3.34 6.39
CA ALA A 233 -1.08 -3.53 7.83
C ALA A 233 -2.39 -3.06 8.50
N MET A 234 -2.95 -1.91 8.07
CA MET A 234 -4.24 -1.41 8.56
C MET A 234 -5.40 -2.35 8.20
N ARG A 235 -5.40 -2.87 6.97
CA ARG A 235 -6.43 -3.80 6.46
C ARG A 235 -6.45 -5.12 7.23
N ASN A 236 -5.28 -5.59 7.65
CA ASN A 236 -5.09 -6.86 8.35
C ASN A 236 -4.67 -6.62 9.81
N ASN A 237 -5.31 -5.69 10.51
CA ASN A 237 -5.09 -5.45 11.94
C ASN A 237 -5.82 -6.53 12.76
N PRO A 238 -5.12 -7.45 13.46
CA PRO A 238 -5.76 -8.50 14.26
C PRO A 238 -6.26 -8.01 15.62
N PHE A 239 -5.98 -6.75 15.97
CA PHE A 239 -6.35 -6.11 17.24
C PHE A 239 -7.36 -4.98 17.00
N ALA A 240 -8.19 -5.08 15.95
CA ALA A 240 -9.28 -4.14 15.72
C ALA A 240 -10.53 -4.60 16.51
N PRO A 241 -11.27 -3.69 17.17
CA PRO A 241 -11.17 -2.23 17.08
C PRO A 241 -10.20 -1.56 18.07
N GLU A 242 -9.61 -2.27 19.03
CA GLU A 242 -8.84 -1.66 20.14
C GLU A 242 -7.60 -0.89 19.68
N VAL A 243 -6.93 -1.37 18.63
CA VAL A 243 -5.84 -0.69 17.93
C VAL A 243 -6.45 0.14 16.78
N PRO A 244 -6.37 1.49 16.83
CA PRO A 244 -7.35 2.37 16.19
C PRO A 244 -7.09 2.62 14.69
N CYS A 245 -7.22 1.59 13.86
CA CYS A 245 -6.88 1.67 12.42
C CYS A 245 -7.80 2.62 11.60
N HIS A 246 -8.89 3.12 12.18
CA HIS A 246 -9.69 4.22 11.62
C HIS A 246 -8.93 5.55 11.59
N ARG A 247 -7.94 5.77 12.48
CA ARG A 247 -7.14 7.01 12.54
C ARG A 247 -6.15 7.21 11.37
N ILE A 248 -6.05 6.28 10.41
CA ILE A 248 -5.19 6.39 9.22
C ILE A 248 -6.02 6.63 7.96
N LEU A 249 -5.77 7.78 7.31
CA LEU A 249 -6.52 8.28 6.15
C LEU A 249 -5.68 8.39 4.87
N SER A 250 -6.34 8.70 3.77
CA SER A 250 -5.69 9.11 2.51
C SER A 250 -4.85 10.39 2.72
N SER A 251 -3.85 10.62 1.86
CA SER A 251 -3.00 11.82 1.92
C SER A 251 -3.76 13.13 1.71
N ASP A 252 -4.93 13.09 1.08
CA ASP A 252 -5.81 14.23 0.82
C ASP A 252 -6.87 14.47 1.91
N GLY A 253 -6.84 13.72 3.02
CA GLY A 253 -7.81 13.83 4.11
C GLY A 253 -9.13 13.08 3.90
N SER A 254 -9.30 12.36 2.78
CA SER A 254 -10.47 11.49 2.57
C SER A 254 -10.42 10.23 3.45
N ILE A 255 -11.60 9.67 3.77
CA ILE A 255 -11.75 8.49 4.65
C ILE A 255 -10.89 7.29 4.18
N GLY A 256 -10.75 7.10 2.86
CA GLY A 256 -10.00 5.97 2.30
C GLY A 256 -10.63 4.61 2.63
N GLY A 257 -9.85 3.53 2.58
CA GLY A 257 -10.34 2.18 2.87
C GLY A 257 -10.55 1.88 4.36
N PHE A 258 -11.48 0.98 4.67
CA PHE A 258 -11.71 0.42 6.00
C PHE A 258 -12.30 -1.00 5.95
N GLY A 259 -11.95 -1.84 6.92
CA GLY A 259 -12.53 -3.18 7.08
C GLY A 259 -12.46 -4.08 5.83
N GLY A 260 -11.46 -3.89 4.96
CA GLY A 260 -11.33 -4.63 3.71
C GLY A 260 -11.88 -3.93 2.46
N HIS A 261 -12.75 -2.93 2.59
CA HIS A 261 -13.41 -2.23 1.46
C HIS A 261 -12.81 -0.84 1.18
N TRP A 262 -13.07 -0.32 -0.03
CA TRP A 262 -12.56 0.97 -0.54
C TRP A 262 -13.71 1.86 -1.03
N GLY A 263 -13.45 3.17 -1.15
CA GLY A 263 -14.41 4.18 -1.64
C GLY A 263 -15.34 4.71 -0.55
N GLU A 264 -16.01 5.83 -0.83
CA GLU A 264 -17.01 6.40 0.09
C GLU A 264 -18.26 5.51 0.22
N GLU A 265 -18.56 4.73 -0.83
CA GLU A 265 -19.58 3.67 -0.86
C GLU A 265 -19.11 2.34 -0.26
N GLY A 266 -17.86 2.26 0.22
CA GLY A 266 -17.36 1.06 0.88
C GLY A 266 -18.22 0.72 2.10
N LYS A 267 -18.65 -0.54 2.25
CA LYS A 267 -19.56 -1.03 3.31
C LYS A 267 -19.21 -0.59 4.75
N TYR A 268 -17.96 -0.19 5.01
CA TYR A 268 -17.49 0.28 6.31
C TYR A 268 -16.93 1.72 6.31
N ALA A 269 -17.07 2.48 5.22
CA ALA A 269 -16.62 3.87 5.13
C ALA A 269 -17.41 4.79 6.08
N GLY A 270 -18.73 4.59 6.19
CA GLY A 270 -19.58 5.21 7.22
C GLY A 270 -19.03 4.93 8.61
N LYS A 271 -18.91 3.65 8.99
CA LYS A 271 -18.36 3.23 10.30
C LYS A 271 -17.00 3.85 10.65
N LYS A 272 -16.13 4.08 9.66
CA LYS A 272 -14.84 4.78 9.87
C LYS A 272 -15.05 6.27 10.14
N ARG A 273 -15.96 6.93 9.42
CA ARG A 273 -16.36 8.33 9.64
C ARG A 273 -16.97 8.50 11.04
N ASP A 274 -17.85 7.58 11.44
CA ASP A 274 -18.54 7.61 12.74
C ASP A 274 -17.54 7.51 13.90
N LEU A 275 -16.64 6.52 13.87
CA LEU A 275 -15.57 6.38 14.87
C LEU A 275 -14.66 7.61 14.96
N LEU A 276 -14.40 8.29 13.85
CA LEU A 276 -13.63 9.54 13.85
C LEU A 276 -14.44 10.70 14.44
N ALA A 277 -15.73 10.80 14.13
CA ALA A 277 -16.62 11.82 14.67
C ALA A 277 -16.85 11.67 16.18
N GLU A 278 -17.01 10.43 16.68
CA GLU A 278 -17.05 10.08 18.12
C GLU A 278 -15.76 10.41 18.87
N GLU A 279 -14.64 10.54 18.15
CA GLU A 279 -13.38 11.02 18.68
C GLU A 279 -13.20 12.55 18.59
N GLY A 280 -14.15 13.27 18.00
CA GLY A 280 -14.12 14.73 17.85
C GLY A 280 -13.46 15.22 16.55
N VAL A 281 -13.17 14.33 15.59
CA VAL A 281 -12.60 14.70 14.30
C VAL A 281 -13.66 15.41 13.44
N LYS A 282 -13.34 16.62 12.98
CA LYS A 282 -14.24 17.46 12.18
C LYS A 282 -14.04 17.25 10.69
N PHE A 283 -15.14 17.24 9.94
CA PHE A 283 -15.15 17.11 8.48
C PHE A 283 -15.52 18.44 7.78
N ASP A 284 -15.18 18.57 6.49
CA ASP A 284 -15.63 19.62 5.59
C ASP A 284 -16.88 19.22 4.78
N SER A 285 -17.39 20.13 3.95
CA SER A 285 -18.54 19.89 3.07
C SER A 285 -18.29 18.82 2.02
N ASN A 286 -17.03 18.47 1.75
CA ASN A 286 -16.61 17.43 0.82
C ASN A 286 -16.32 16.10 1.54
N GLY A 287 -16.69 15.97 2.82
CA GLY A 287 -16.49 14.76 3.61
C GLY A 287 -15.04 14.47 4.00
N LYS A 288 -14.11 15.42 3.83
CA LYS A 288 -12.68 15.30 4.19
C LYS A 288 -12.40 15.82 5.59
N VAL A 289 -11.38 15.29 6.26
CA VAL A 289 -11.01 15.74 7.61
C VAL A 289 -10.34 17.12 7.58
N LYS A 290 -10.73 17.98 8.53
CA LYS A 290 -10.15 19.31 8.75
C LYS A 290 -8.89 19.23 9.62
N GLY A 291 -7.92 20.09 9.29
CA GLY A 291 -6.66 20.23 10.03
C GLY A 291 -5.53 19.31 9.54
N PRO A 292 -4.29 19.52 10.00
CA PRO A 292 -3.13 18.78 9.52
C PRO A 292 -3.05 17.37 10.13
N PRO A 293 -2.53 16.38 9.37
CA PRO A 293 -2.32 15.04 9.91
C PRO A 293 -1.23 15.03 10.98
N PHE A 294 -1.43 14.18 11.99
CA PHE A 294 -0.45 13.87 13.02
C PHE A 294 0.82 13.28 12.40
N ARG A 295 1.98 13.87 12.74
CA ARG A 295 3.31 13.44 12.26
C ARG A 295 4.31 13.21 13.40
N GLU A 296 3.91 13.45 14.65
CA GLU A 296 4.77 13.45 15.84
C GLU A 296 4.92 12.03 16.44
N PHE A 297 5.21 11.07 15.56
CA PHE A 297 5.47 9.70 15.95
C PHE A 297 6.78 9.62 16.76
N GLY A 298 6.73 9.10 17.98
CA GLY A 298 7.93 8.92 18.82
C GLY A 298 8.42 10.17 19.55
N LYS A 299 7.51 11.10 19.87
CA LYS A 299 7.61 11.92 21.09
C LYS A 299 6.96 11.18 22.26
#